data_AF-A0A496U7S6-F1
#
_entry.id   AF-A0A496U7S6-F1
#
_cell.length_a   1.000
_cell.length_b   1.000
_cell.length_c   1.000
_cell.angle_alpha   90.00
_cell.angle_beta   90.00
_cell.angle_gamma   90.00
#
_symmetry.space_group_name_H-M   'P 1'
#
loop_
_entity.id
_entity.type
_entity.pdbx_description
1 polymer ?
#
loop_
_entity_poly.entity_id
_entity_poly.type
_entity_poly.pdbx_seq_one_letter_code
_entity_poly.pdbx_strand_id
1 'polypeptide(L)'
;MKDDTAGSAGRIVLSLLGKSWRVSRLKPPTGLRGSSVLFAMWHGVQLPLMYTHRKMGIQLLISQSRDGSLVSSLGRNMGFGAIRGSSSRGGASAAREIVRVLRRGYPVAITPDGPKGPPEVVKKGVSLIPQKAGVPVVPYGVSAFPALHLKSWDRFTIPLPFAKVVVSEGRPIPPERCTQHTLNAAIDAEAHRAELVASPAASFLIWFLKMVSLILTPAVELVLAFRPHRERRERRGILSESFSRPVWLHGSSLGELKGLLPVVELLKAETIPFFITCSTPAAREFLERENLPGAFQPVDTFAAVSRFLNNLKPCALILAETEFWPVLLHETVSRGITAGMVNARLSENSAARYRLIKPLFSRTLRCFRGILSRSQADSTRFLKLGVATENAGDGKAAVKPEPADPSWIKMIKRGTGGIMVAGSTRSGEEKVLLEMARNAGLTPVIVPRHNSRVAEVVALAEKAGFKPDLWSENPTESSCLIVDVRGILASLYSLADIAFVGGTLVPVGGHNILEPLAHGVSVIVGPEHFHFA
;
A
#
# COMPACT_ATOMS: atom_id res chain seq x y z
N MET A 1 -5.27 -13.29 51.46
CA MET A 1 -6.71 -13.36 51.83
C MET A 1 -7.57 -12.29 51.14
N LYS A 2 -7.48 -10.98 51.46
CA LYS A 2 -8.36 -9.96 50.82
C LYS A 2 -8.16 -9.83 49.29
N ASP A 3 -6.93 -9.97 48.80
CA ASP A 3 -6.64 -9.88 47.37
C ASP A 3 -7.02 -11.16 46.60
N ASP A 4 -7.09 -12.32 47.27
CA ASP A 4 -7.49 -13.61 46.66
C ASP A 4 -9.02 -13.71 46.54
N THR A 5 -9.75 -13.19 47.54
CA THR A 5 -11.22 -13.11 47.48
C THR A 5 -11.67 -12.11 46.42
N ALA A 6 -11.04 -10.94 46.33
CA ALA A 6 -11.29 -9.97 45.27
C ALA A 6 -10.95 -10.52 43.86
N GLY A 7 -9.81 -11.22 43.72
CA GLY A 7 -9.45 -11.89 42.47
C GLY A 7 -10.41 -13.01 42.07
N SER A 8 -10.99 -13.72 43.04
CA SER A 8 -11.98 -14.79 42.81
C SER A 8 -13.32 -14.23 42.37
N ALA A 9 -13.80 -13.16 43.02
CA ALA A 9 -15.00 -12.42 42.60
C ALA A 9 -14.82 -11.83 41.19
N GLY A 10 -13.68 -11.20 40.93
CA GLY A 10 -13.33 -10.67 39.60
C GLY A 10 -13.33 -11.74 38.52
N ARG A 11 -12.81 -12.95 38.80
CA ARG A 11 -12.87 -14.09 37.88
C ARG A 11 -14.32 -14.48 37.56
N ILE A 12 -15.20 -14.54 38.55
CA ILE A 12 -16.60 -14.92 38.35
C ILE A 12 -17.29 -13.89 37.44
N VAL A 13 -17.17 -12.60 37.78
CA VAL A 13 -17.76 -11.50 37.00
C VAL A 13 -17.25 -11.52 35.55
N LEU A 14 -15.92 -11.57 35.36
CA LEU A 14 -15.33 -11.59 34.02
C LEU A 14 -15.69 -12.88 33.26
N SER A 15 -15.82 -14.01 33.94
CA SER A 15 -16.23 -15.27 33.30
C SER A 15 -17.69 -15.25 32.85
N LEU A 16 -18.60 -14.71 33.67
CA LEU A 16 -20.01 -14.56 33.32
C LEU A 16 -20.20 -13.57 32.18
N LEU A 17 -19.60 -12.39 32.31
CA LEU A 17 -19.62 -11.37 31.28
C LEU A 17 -19.02 -11.90 29.98
N GLY A 18 -17.84 -12.53 30.06
CA GLY A 18 -17.16 -13.12 28.91
C GLY A 18 -17.94 -14.25 28.24
N LYS A 19 -18.63 -15.10 29.00
CA LYS A 19 -19.52 -16.15 28.46
C LYS A 19 -20.69 -15.58 27.68
N SER A 20 -21.18 -14.40 28.06
CA SER A 20 -22.29 -13.75 27.35
C SER A 20 -21.89 -13.17 25.99
N TRP A 21 -20.60 -12.88 25.76
CA TRP A 21 -20.15 -12.21 24.54
C TRP A 21 -20.20 -13.11 23.31
N ARG A 22 -20.60 -12.52 22.16
CA ARG A 22 -20.53 -13.13 20.83
C ARG A 22 -19.16 -12.87 20.22
N VAL A 23 -18.21 -13.75 20.50
CA VAL A 23 -16.80 -13.57 20.10
C VAL A 23 -16.57 -14.05 18.67
N SER A 24 -16.13 -13.15 17.79
CA SER A 24 -15.60 -13.45 16.46
C SER A 24 -14.09 -13.30 16.45
N ARG A 25 -13.37 -14.28 15.89
CA ARG A 25 -11.90 -14.24 15.79
C ARG A 25 -11.48 -14.14 14.34
N LEU A 26 -10.77 -13.08 14.00
CA LEU A 26 -10.16 -12.89 12.70
C LEU A 26 -8.69 -13.33 12.81
N LYS A 27 -8.40 -14.57 12.43
CA LYS A 27 -7.05 -15.14 12.50
C LYS A 27 -6.23 -14.78 11.27
N PRO A 28 -4.89 -14.66 11.39
CA PRO A 28 -4.04 -14.57 10.21
C PRO A 28 -4.09 -15.91 9.46
N PRO A 29 -3.77 -15.92 8.16
CA PRO A 29 -3.80 -17.15 7.36
C PRO A 29 -2.82 -18.28 7.75
N THR A 30 -1.96 -18.18 8.77
CA THR A 30 -0.94 -19.22 9.07
C THR A 30 -0.41 -19.21 10.52
N GLY A 31 -0.25 -20.39 11.12
CA GLY A 31 1.08 -20.97 11.40
C GLY A 31 1.71 -20.93 12.80
N LEU A 32 1.34 -20.06 13.73
CA LEU A 32 2.12 -19.86 14.97
C LEU A 32 1.73 -20.75 16.17
N ARG A 33 1.29 -21.99 15.94
CA ARG A 33 1.04 -22.90 17.07
C ARG A 33 2.37 -23.50 17.53
N GLY A 34 2.82 -23.13 18.73
CA GLY A 34 3.90 -23.83 19.45
C GLY A 34 5.25 -23.10 19.54
N SER A 35 5.38 -21.88 19.02
CA SER A 35 6.59 -21.06 19.17
C SER A 35 6.40 -19.97 20.23
N SER A 36 7.49 -19.58 20.91
CA SER A 36 7.49 -18.41 21.81
C SER A 36 7.26 -17.13 21.02
N VAL A 37 6.24 -16.35 21.38
CA VAL A 37 5.88 -15.10 20.69
C VAL A 37 5.59 -13.98 21.69
N LEU A 38 5.77 -12.74 21.24
CA LEU A 38 5.34 -11.56 21.96
C LEU A 38 4.01 -11.05 21.41
N PHE A 39 2.95 -11.07 22.20
CA PHE A 39 1.66 -10.47 21.87
C PHE A 39 1.67 -8.98 22.20
N ALA A 40 1.29 -8.13 21.24
CA ALA A 40 1.22 -6.68 21.42
C ALA A 40 -0.17 -6.14 21.08
N MET A 41 -0.76 -5.36 21.99
CA MET A 41 -2.08 -4.74 21.83
C MET A 41 -2.16 -3.42 22.58
N TRP A 42 -3.09 -2.55 22.18
CA TRP A 42 -3.34 -1.30 22.91
C TRP A 42 -3.87 -1.53 24.32
N HIS A 43 -3.50 -0.64 25.24
CA HIS A 43 -3.82 -0.81 26.66
C HIS A 43 -5.33 -0.85 26.94
N GLY A 44 -6.10 -0.02 26.24
CA GLY A 44 -7.55 0.14 26.45
C GLY A 44 -8.40 -1.10 26.13
N VAL A 45 -7.83 -2.15 25.53
CA VAL A 45 -8.58 -3.32 25.04
C VAL A 45 -8.17 -4.65 25.66
N GLN A 46 -7.55 -4.63 26.85
CA GLN A 46 -7.07 -5.83 27.53
C GLN A 46 -8.20 -6.74 28.05
N LEU A 47 -9.31 -6.18 28.52
CA LEU A 47 -10.36 -6.95 29.22
C LEU A 47 -10.94 -8.10 28.37
N PRO A 48 -11.30 -7.90 27.08
CA PRO A 48 -11.77 -8.99 26.24
C PRO A 48 -10.69 -10.05 25.98
N LEU A 49 -9.41 -9.66 25.93
CA LEU A 49 -8.28 -10.58 25.74
C LEU A 49 -8.02 -11.44 26.97
N MET A 50 -8.21 -10.91 28.18
CA MET A 50 -8.15 -11.69 29.42
C MET A 50 -9.14 -12.84 29.43
N TYR A 51 -10.35 -12.64 28.89
CA TYR A 51 -11.29 -13.75 28.74
C TYR A 51 -10.94 -14.64 27.56
N THR A 52 -10.70 -14.10 26.37
CA THR A 52 -10.54 -14.88 25.14
C THR A 52 -9.24 -15.67 25.05
N HIS A 53 -8.19 -15.27 25.76
CA HIS A 53 -6.87 -15.95 25.76
C HIS A 53 -6.51 -16.59 27.11
N ARG A 54 -7.52 -16.75 27.98
CA ARG A 54 -7.38 -17.43 29.27
C ARG A 54 -6.84 -18.85 29.09
N LYS A 55 -6.02 -19.31 30.04
CA LYS A 55 -5.41 -20.66 30.05
C LYS A 55 -4.51 -20.99 28.84
N MET A 56 -3.99 -19.98 28.14
CA MET A 56 -3.01 -20.17 27.05
C MET A 56 -1.55 -20.13 27.50
N GLY A 57 -1.28 -20.09 28.81
CA GLY A 57 0.09 -20.03 29.36
C GLY A 57 0.79 -18.68 29.16
N ILE A 58 0.05 -17.65 28.72
CA ILE A 58 0.57 -16.30 28.45
C ILE A 58 0.99 -15.63 29.76
N GLN A 59 2.15 -14.99 29.72
CA GLN A 59 2.72 -14.24 30.81
C GLN A 59 2.41 -12.76 30.64
N LEU A 60 1.86 -12.12 31.67
CA LEU A 60 1.48 -10.70 31.66
C LEU A 60 2.50 -9.87 32.45
N LEU A 61 2.95 -8.75 31.89
CA LEU A 61 3.71 -7.77 32.69
C LEU A 61 2.75 -7.00 33.61
N ILE A 62 2.92 -7.16 34.93
CA ILE A 62 2.03 -6.54 35.91
C ILE A 62 2.86 -5.74 36.93
N SER A 63 2.43 -4.51 37.19
CA SER A 63 3.01 -3.59 38.17
C SER A 63 3.14 -4.21 39.56
N GLN A 64 4.15 -3.79 40.32
CA GLN A 64 4.32 -4.18 41.74
C GLN A 64 3.43 -3.38 42.71
N SER A 65 2.60 -2.45 42.22
CA SER A 65 1.64 -1.69 43.03
C SER A 65 0.51 -2.55 43.58
N ARG A 66 -0.26 -2.00 44.54
CA ARG A 66 -1.45 -2.63 45.12
C ARG A 66 -2.49 -3.01 44.05
N ASP A 67 -2.80 -2.09 43.13
CA ASP A 67 -3.68 -2.37 41.99
C ASP A 67 -3.12 -3.48 41.10
N GLY A 68 -1.79 -3.51 40.92
CA GLY A 68 -1.11 -4.59 40.21
C GLY A 68 -1.22 -5.94 40.91
N SER A 69 -1.31 -5.98 42.24
CA SER A 69 -1.54 -7.23 42.98
C SER A 69 -2.95 -7.78 42.74
N LEU A 70 -3.98 -6.92 42.65
CA LEU A 70 -5.34 -7.32 42.27
C LEU A 70 -5.40 -7.87 40.84
N VAL A 71 -4.78 -7.17 39.89
CA VAL A 71 -4.70 -7.62 38.49
C VAL A 71 -3.90 -8.93 38.38
N SER A 72 -2.85 -9.10 39.18
CA SER A 72 -2.06 -10.35 39.24
C SER A 72 -2.87 -11.53 39.79
N SER A 73 -3.67 -11.30 40.84
CA SER A 73 -4.58 -12.29 41.40
C SER A 73 -5.65 -12.71 40.38
N LEU A 74 -6.30 -11.74 39.74
CA LEU A 74 -7.27 -11.98 38.67
C LEU A 74 -6.64 -12.73 37.48
N GLY A 75 -5.48 -12.29 37.00
CA GLY A 75 -4.75 -12.90 35.89
C GLY A 75 -4.40 -14.36 36.17
N ARG A 76 -3.86 -14.66 37.35
CA ARG A 76 -3.60 -16.04 37.79
C ARG A 76 -4.86 -16.88 37.84
N ASN A 77 -5.94 -16.35 38.39
CA ASN A 77 -7.23 -17.02 38.44
C ASN A 77 -7.83 -17.28 37.05
N MET A 78 -7.50 -16.45 36.06
CA MET A 78 -7.84 -16.62 34.65
C MET A 78 -6.84 -17.51 33.88
N GLY A 79 -5.81 -18.05 34.53
CA GLY A 79 -4.83 -18.97 33.91
C GLY A 79 -3.72 -18.27 33.12
N PHE A 80 -3.39 -17.02 33.50
CA PHE A 80 -2.20 -16.31 33.03
C PHE A 80 -1.07 -16.41 34.06
N GLY A 81 0.17 -16.39 33.60
CA GLY A 81 1.31 -16.13 34.47
C GLY A 81 1.57 -14.63 34.60
N ALA A 82 2.41 -14.24 35.58
CA ALA A 82 2.66 -12.84 35.89
C ALA A 82 4.17 -12.57 36.00
N ILE A 83 4.65 -11.64 35.17
CA ILE A 83 5.97 -11.03 35.28
C ILE A 83 5.81 -9.79 36.15
N ARG A 84 6.37 -9.82 37.37
CA ARG A 84 6.28 -8.69 38.31
C ARG A 84 7.35 -7.66 37.96
N GLY A 85 6.94 -6.48 37.48
CA GLY A 85 7.86 -5.40 37.15
C GLY A 85 7.15 -4.06 36.92
N SER A 86 7.84 -2.95 37.17
CA SER A 86 7.28 -1.61 36.94
C SER A 86 7.83 -1.01 35.65
N SER A 87 6.94 -0.68 34.71
CA SER A 87 7.28 0.12 33.50
C SER A 87 7.60 1.58 33.83
N SER A 88 7.27 2.08 35.02
CA SER A 88 7.41 3.49 35.41
C SER A 88 8.60 3.80 36.33
N ARG A 89 9.14 2.81 37.06
CA ARG A 89 10.32 2.95 37.95
C ARG A 89 11.38 1.86 37.72
N GLY A 90 11.39 1.23 36.55
CA GLY A 90 12.31 0.11 36.25
C GLY A 90 12.14 -0.52 34.87
N GLY A 91 11.76 0.25 33.85
CA GLY A 91 11.40 -0.26 32.52
C GLY A 91 12.46 -1.16 31.88
N ALA A 92 13.75 -0.87 32.09
CA ALA A 92 14.85 -1.72 31.62
C ALA A 92 14.93 -3.07 32.35
N SER A 93 14.53 -3.14 33.62
CA SER A 93 14.43 -4.39 34.38
C SER A 93 13.24 -5.24 33.90
N ALA A 94 12.07 -4.60 33.74
CA ALA A 94 10.88 -5.26 33.20
C ALA A 94 11.10 -5.84 31.79
N ALA A 95 11.75 -5.08 30.90
CA ALA A 95 12.09 -5.54 29.56
C ALA A 95 13.07 -6.73 29.58
N ARG A 96 14.08 -6.71 30.47
CA ARG A 96 15.01 -7.84 30.64
C ARG A 96 14.29 -9.11 31.11
N GLU A 97 13.34 -8.97 32.03
CA GLU A 97 12.55 -10.11 32.51
C GLU A 97 11.68 -10.70 31.39
N ILE A 98 11.02 -9.84 30.61
CA ILE A 98 10.25 -10.27 29.44
C ILE A 98 11.13 -11.05 28.46
N VAL A 99 12.32 -10.53 28.12
CA VAL A 99 13.28 -11.21 27.24
C VAL A 99 13.66 -12.58 27.81
N ARG A 100 13.90 -12.69 29.12
CA ARG A 100 14.23 -13.97 29.77
C ARG A 100 13.08 -14.97 29.67
N VAL A 101 11.85 -14.54 29.92
CA VAL A 101 10.65 -15.38 29.85
C VAL A 101 10.39 -15.87 28.41
N LEU A 102 10.52 -14.99 27.42
CA LEU A 102 10.39 -15.33 26.00
C LEU A 102 11.44 -16.37 25.58
N ARG A 103 12.71 -16.20 26.00
CA ARG A 103 13.80 -17.15 25.70
C ARG A 103 13.61 -18.52 26.37
N ARG A 104 12.85 -18.59 27.47
CA ARG A 104 12.44 -19.85 28.11
C ARG A 104 11.29 -20.55 27.40
N GLY A 105 10.76 -19.98 26.32
CA GLY A 105 9.70 -20.58 25.52
C GLY A 105 8.28 -20.15 25.91
N TYR A 106 8.12 -19.24 26.88
CA TYR A 106 6.79 -18.80 27.32
C TYR A 106 6.31 -17.59 26.52
N PRO A 107 5.08 -17.61 25.98
CA PRO A 107 4.51 -16.44 25.32
C PRO A 107 4.25 -15.32 26.33
N VAL A 108 4.49 -14.07 25.90
CA VAL A 108 4.30 -12.88 26.74
C VAL A 108 3.32 -11.93 26.06
N ALA A 109 2.46 -11.24 26.81
CA ALA A 109 1.66 -10.13 26.30
C ALA A 109 2.08 -8.78 26.89
N ILE A 110 2.14 -7.75 26.04
CA ILE A 110 2.61 -6.40 26.39
C ILE A 110 1.73 -5.29 25.82
N THR A 111 1.46 -4.26 26.62
CA THR A 111 0.79 -3.04 26.16
C THR A 111 1.83 -1.96 25.84
N PRO A 112 2.15 -1.73 24.56
CA PRO A 112 3.33 -0.98 24.16
C PRO A 112 3.19 0.53 24.33
N ASP A 113 1.97 1.03 24.53
CA ASP A 113 1.63 2.41 24.90
C ASP A 113 1.89 2.73 26.38
N GLY A 114 1.98 1.70 27.23
CA GLY A 114 2.36 1.81 28.64
C GLY A 114 1.35 2.59 29.50
N PRO A 115 1.45 2.54 30.83
CA PRO A 115 0.36 2.98 31.73
C PRO A 115 0.18 4.50 31.87
N LYS A 116 1.04 5.31 31.23
CA LYS A 116 1.07 6.78 31.38
C LYS A 116 0.74 7.53 30.08
N GLY A 117 0.45 6.80 29.00
CA GLY A 117 0.19 7.37 27.68
C GLY A 117 1.41 8.04 27.02
N PRO A 118 1.21 8.76 25.89
CA PRO A 118 -0.05 8.86 25.15
C PRO A 118 -0.58 7.49 24.70
N PRO A 119 -1.92 7.33 24.61
CA PRO A 119 -2.55 6.10 24.12
C PRO A 119 -2.17 5.84 22.66
N GLU A 120 -2.17 4.57 22.26
CA GLU A 120 -1.97 4.17 20.85
C GLU A 120 -0.61 4.61 20.26
N VAL A 121 0.40 4.76 21.13
CA VAL A 121 1.78 5.12 20.74
C VAL A 121 2.78 4.14 21.36
N VAL A 122 3.39 3.30 20.52
CA VAL A 122 4.45 2.36 20.91
C VAL A 122 5.64 3.11 21.52
N LYS A 123 6.10 2.68 22.70
CA LYS A 123 7.35 3.19 23.30
C LYS A 123 8.59 2.54 22.68
N LYS A 124 9.61 3.35 22.41
CA LYS A 124 10.90 2.90 21.84
C LYS A 124 11.55 1.72 22.58
N GLY A 125 11.46 1.68 23.90
CA GLY A 125 12.03 0.57 24.69
C GLY A 125 11.31 -0.76 24.49
N VAL A 126 10.03 -0.73 24.10
CA VAL A 126 9.19 -1.91 23.94
C VAL A 126 9.43 -2.57 22.58
N SER A 127 9.66 -1.80 21.52
CA SER A 127 9.95 -2.33 20.18
C SER A 127 11.29 -3.06 20.08
N LEU A 128 12.20 -2.89 21.06
CA LEU A 128 13.49 -3.60 21.12
C LEU A 128 13.42 -4.98 21.78
N ILE A 129 12.35 -5.27 22.54
CA ILE A 129 12.16 -6.57 23.21
C ILE A 129 12.22 -7.75 22.23
N PRO A 130 11.51 -7.72 21.08
CA PRO A 130 11.49 -8.83 20.12
C PRO A 130 12.86 -9.11 19.52
N GLN A 131 13.57 -8.04 19.12
CA GLN A 131 14.94 -8.11 18.60
C GLN A 131 15.88 -8.76 19.62
N LYS A 132 15.81 -8.33 20.89
CA LYS A 132 16.65 -8.89 21.96
C LYS A 132 16.28 -10.34 22.32
N ALA A 133 15.01 -10.69 22.24
CA ALA A 133 14.53 -12.03 22.53
C ALA A 133 14.70 -13.01 21.36
N GLY A 134 14.84 -12.52 20.12
CA GLY A 134 14.88 -13.35 18.93
C GLY A 134 13.53 -14.00 18.61
N VAL A 135 12.42 -13.35 19.00
CA VAL A 135 11.05 -13.89 18.81
C VAL A 135 10.19 -12.91 18.05
N PRO A 136 9.23 -13.38 17.23
CA PRO A 136 8.34 -12.51 16.49
C PRO A 136 7.30 -11.84 17.40
N VAL A 137 6.77 -10.70 16.93
CA VAL A 137 5.66 -10.00 17.58
C VAL A 137 4.37 -10.24 16.83
N VAL A 138 3.31 -10.63 17.53
CA VAL A 138 1.97 -10.76 16.96
C VAL A 138 1.12 -9.56 17.41
N PRO A 139 0.78 -8.64 16.49
CA PRO A 139 -0.10 -7.52 16.81
C PRO A 139 -1.54 -7.99 16.95
N TYR A 140 -2.25 -7.42 17.93
CA TYR A 140 -3.66 -7.70 18.20
C TYR A 140 -4.46 -6.40 18.22
N GLY A 141 -5.61 -6.46 17.57
CA GLY A 141 -6.67 -5.45 17.65
C GLY A 141 -7.94 -6.04 18.21
N VAL A 142 -8.69 -5.24 18.96
CA VAL A 142 -9.97 -5.68 19.52
C VAL A 142 -10.96 -4.55 19.42
N SER A 143 -12.18 -4.89 19.05
CA SER A 143 -13.31 -3.98 19.09
C SER A 143 -14.54 -4.70 19.62
N ALA A 144 -15.42 -3.98 20.29
CA ALA A 144 -16.63 -4.53 20.87
C ALA A 144 -17.81 -3.58 20.72
N PHE A 145 -18.98 -4.15 20.47
CA PHE A 145 -20.23 -3.38 20.41
C PHE A 145 -21.45 -4.21 20.91
N PRO A 146 -22.33 -3.64 21.74
CA PRO A 146 -22.15 -2.36 22.45
C PRO A 146 -21.08 -2.47 23.55
N ALA A 147 -20.40 -1.36 23.85
CA ALA A 147 -19.37 -1.30 24.88
C ALA A 147 -19.41 0.04 25.62
N LEU A 148 -19.00 0.03 26.89
CA LEU A 148 -18.77 1.21 27.69
C LEU A 148 -17.28 1.60 27.59
N HIS A 149 -17.02 2.88 27.32
CA HIS A 149 -15.68 3.44 27.27
C HIS A 149 -15.45 4.33 28.48
N LEU A 150 -14.46 4.00 29.31
CA LEU A 150 -14.11 4.80 30.48
C LEU A 150 -13.48 6.13 30.06
N LYS A 151 -13.69 7.18 30.87
CA LYS A 151 -13.03 8.48 30.71
C LYS A 151 -11.59 8.44 31.26
N SER A 152 -10.80 7.47 30.82
CA SER A 152 -9.40 7.29 31.17
C SER A 152 -8.49 7.68 30.00
N TRP A 153 -7.18 7.85 30.25
CA TRP A 153 -6.20 8.25 29.22
C TRP A 153 -6.15 7.27 28.04
N ASP A 154 -6.50 6.00 28.26
CA ASP A 154 -6.53 4.89 27.31
C ASP A 154 -7.93 4.54 26.80
N ARG A 155 -8.97 5.26 27.23
CA ARG A 155 -10.39 5.01 26.88
C ARG A 155 -10.79 3.54 27.05
N PHE A 156 -10.45 2.97 28.22
CA PHE A 156 -10.58 1.54 28.49
C PHE A 156 -11.98 1.00 28.15
N THR A 157 -12.02 -0.09 27.40
CA THR A 157 -13.23 -0.65 26.81
C THR A 157 -13.77 -1.82 27.63
N ILE A 158 -15.02 -1.70 28.07
CA ILE A 158 -15.77 -2.73 28.78
C ILE A 158 -16.93 -3.17 27.89
N PRO A 159 -16.85 -4.33 27.21
CA PRO A 159 -17.99 -4.83 26.45
C PRO A 159 -19.17 -5.16 27.36
N LEU A 160 -20.37 -4.76 26.95
CA LEU A 160 -21.59 -5.06 27.68
C LEU A 160 -21.98 -6.53 27.53
N PRO A 161 -22.90 -7.07 28.36
CA PRO A 161 -23.46 -8.40 28.14
C PRO A 161 -23.99 -8.57 26.71
N PHE A 162 -23.76 -9.75 26.11
CA PHE A 162 -24.18 -10.07 24.73
C PHE A 162 -23.52 -9.26 23.60
N ALA A 163 -22.53 -8.42 23.94
CA ALA A 163 -21.77 -7.66 22.97
C ALA A 163 -21.11 -8.57 21.93
N LYS A 164 -21.09 -8.09 20.68
CA LYS A 164 -20.22 -8.63 19.64
C LYS A 164 -18.80 -8.19 19.96
N VAL A 165 -17.90 -9.13 20.16
CA VAL A 165 -16.47 -8.88 20.41
C VAL A 165 -15.71 -9.42 19.22
N VAL A 166 -15.00 -8.57 18.51
CA VAL A 166 -14.12 -8.97 17.40
C VAL A 166 -12.69 -8.90 17.88
N VAL A 167 -12.00 -10.04 17.82
CA VAL A 167 -10.57 -10.15 18.11
C VAL A 167 -9.86 -10.35 16.79
N SER A 168 -8.99 -9.40 16.46
CA SER A 168 -8.19 -9.37 15.24
C SER A 168 -6.75 -9.73 15.57
N GLU A 169 -6.30 -10.88 15.10
CA GLU A 169 -4.92 -11.33 15.22
C GLU A 169 -4.21 -11.06 13.90
N GLY A 170 -3.14 -10.26 13.96
CA GLY A 170 -2.35 -9.91 12.79
C GLY A 170 -1.21 -10.89 12.53
N ARG A 171 -0.49 -10.64 11.44
CA ARG A 171 0.66 -11.48 11.10
C ARG A 171 1.86 -11.19 11.99
N PRO A 172 2.63 -12.24 12.37
CA PRO A 172 3.88 -12.03 13.07
C PRO A 172 4.82 -11.10 12.32
N ILE A 173 5.35 -10.14 13.06
CA ILE A 173 6.45 -9.27 12.64
C ILE A 173 7.73 -9.99 13.04
N PRO A 174 8.62 -10.31 12.08
CA PRO A 174 9.93 -10.85 12.41
C PRO A 174 10.70 -9.89 13.34
N PRO A 175 11.47 -10.41 14.31
CA PRO A 175 12.16 -9.58 15.29
C PRO A 175 13.03 -8.50 14.63
N GLU A 176 13.78 -8.85 13.59
CA GLU A 176 14.66 -7.97 12.82
C GLU A 176 13.92 -6.84 12.09
N ARG A 177 12.63 -7.00 11.82
CA ARG A 177 11.77 -5.98 11.19
C ARG A 177 10.91 -5.21 12.18
N CYS A 178 11.02 -5.49 13.48
CA CYS A 178 10.20 -4.84 14.50
C CYS A 178 10.82 -3.51 14.95
N THR A 179 10.40 -2.41 14.34
CA THR A 179 10.66 -1.03 14.78
C THR A 179 9.46 -0.46 15.54
N GLN A 180 9.64 0.72 16.17
CA GLN A 180 8.53 1.44 16.81
C GLN A 180 7.40 1.73 15.79
N HIS A 181 7.76 2.23 14.61
CA HIS A 181 6.82 2.57 13.55
C HIS A 181 6.08 1.32 13.03
N THR A 182 6.80 0.26 12.67
CA THR A 182 6.19 -0.96 12.12
C THR A 182 5.27 -1.67 13.11
N LEU A 183 5.58 -1.57 14.42
CA LEU A 183 4.76 -2.16 15.47
C LEU A 183 3.49 -1.32 15.70
N ASN A 184 3.60 0.02 15.75
CA ASN A 184 2.44 0.91 15.88
C ASN A 184 1.44 0.67 14.76
N ALA A 185 1.93 0.77 13.51
CA ALA A 185 1.11 0.62 12.32
C ALA A 185 0.45 -0.76 12.23
N ALA A 186 1.11 -1.81 12.72
CA ALA A 186 0.54 -3.15 12.73
C ALA A 186 -0.56 -3.33 13.78
N ILE A 187 -0.40 -2.76 14.97
CA ILE A 187 -1.44 -2.81 16.01
C ILE A 187 -2.64 -1.96 15.58
N ASP A 188 -2.41 -0.77 15.04
CA ASP A 188 -3.47 0.12 14.51
C ASP A 188 -4.25 -0.55 13.39
N ALA A 189 -3.56 -1.17 12.43
CA ALA A 189 -4.20 -1.89 11.35
C ALA A 189 -5.15 -3.00 11.87
N GLU A 190 -4.71 -3.78 12.86
CA GLU A 190 -5.55 -4.82 13.46
C GLU A 190 -6.68 -4.24 14.31
N ALA A 191 -6.46 -3.12 15.02
CA ALA A 191 -7.49 -2.43 15.80
C ALA A 191 -8.60 -1.90 14.89
N HIS A 192 -8.23 -1.25 13.79
CA HIS A 192 -9.16 -0.76 12.78
C HIS A 192 -9.86 -1.90 12.03
N ARG A 193 -9.18 -3.03 11.79
CA ARG A 193 -9.80 -4.22 11.21
C ARG A 193 -10.85 -4.83 12.14
N ALA A 194 -10.57 -4.88 13.44
CA ALA A 194 -11.55 -5.30 14.44
C ALA A 194 -12.75 -4.34 14.46
N GLU A 195 -12.51 -3.03 14.43
CA GLU A 195 -13.55 -1.98 14.39
C GLU A 195 -14.44 -2.10 13.15
N LEU A 196 -13.83 -2.30 11.98
CA LEU A 196 -14.52 -2.44 10.70
C LEU A 196 -15.54 -3.60 10.72
N VAL A 197 -15.21 -4.70 11.40
CA VAL A 197 -16.09 -5.88 11.49
C VAL A 197 -17.05 -5.78 12.67
N ALA A 198 -16.67 -5.13 13.77
CA ALA A 198 -17.51 -5.00 14.97
C ALA A 198 -18.60 -3.94 14.83
N SER A 199 -18.31 -2.84 14.11
CA SER A 199 -19.19 -1.67 14.03
C SER A 199 -20.53 -1.98 13.35
N PRO A 200 -21.68 -1.61 13.95
CA PRO A 200 -22.98 -1.74 13.31
C PRO A 200 -23.09 -0.92 12.02
N ALA A 201 -22.57 0.31 12.03
CA ALA A 201 -22.61 1.19 10.87
C ALA A 201 -21.80 0.61 9.70
N ALA A 202 -20.62 0.04 9.98
CA ALA A 202 -19.84 -0.64 8.96
C ALA A 202 -20.56 -1.91 8.46
N SER A 203 -21.10 -2.72 9.38
CA SER A 203 -21.85 -3.94 9.03
C SER A 203 -23.05 -3.64 8.13
N PHE A 204 -23.80 -2.58 8.44
CA PHE A 204 -24.93 -2.12 7.61
C PHE A 204 -24.46 -1.67 6.22
N LEU A 205 -23.41 -0.86 6.15
CA LEU A 205 -22.92 -0.35 4.87
C LEU A 205 -22.38 -1.47 3.96
N ILE A 206 -21.71 -2.46 4.53
CA ILE A 206 -21.27 -3.65 3.79
C ILE A 206 -22.44 -4.50 3.33
N TRP A 207 -23.45 -4.70 4.18
CA TRP A 207 -24.69 -5.37 3.77
C TRP A 207 -25.36 -4.63 2.62
N PHE A 208 -25.45 -3.30 2.70
CA PHE A 208 -25.99 -2.46 1.63
C PHE A 208 -25.20 -2.62 0.32
N LEU A 209 -23.86 -2.53 0.37
CA LEU A 209 -23.02 -2.78 -0.81
C LEU A 209 -23.21 -4.18 -1.38
N LYS A 210 -23.43 -5.19 -0.52
CA LYS A 210 -23.72 -6.55 -0.95
C LYS A 210 -25.04 -6.64 -1.69
N MET A 211 -26.09 -5.99 -1.19
CA MET A 211 -27.39 -5.93 -1.86
C MET A 211 -27.29 -5.20 -3.21
N VAL A 212 -26.62 -4.04 -3.25
CA VAL A 212 -26.37 -3.30 -4.49
C VAL A 212 -25.58 -4.17 -5.48
N SER A 213 -24.53 -4.85 -5.02
CA SER A 213 -23.74 -5.76 -5.86
C SER A 213 -24.58 -6.90 -6.44
N LEU A 214 -25.51 -7.48 -5.67
CA LEU A 214 -26.40 -8.54 -6.16
C LEU A 214 -27.35 -8.01 -7.24
N ILE A 215 -27.94 -6.83 -7.02
CA ILE A 215 -28.86 -6.18 -7.96
C ILE A 215 -28.14 -5.81 -9.26
N LEU A 216 -26.90 -5.32 -9.18
CA LEU A 216 -26.13 -4.91 -10.35
C LEU A 216 -25.48 -6.08 -11.11
N THR A 217 -25.45 -7.29 -10.53
CA THR A 217 -24.76 -8.45 -11.13
C THR A 217 -25.22 -8.76 -12.55
N PRO A 218 -26.53 -8.83 -12.88
CA PRO A 218 -26.99 -9.11 -14.25
C PRO A 218 -26.50 -8.06 -15.26
N ALA A 219 -26.53 -6.77 -14.89
CA ALA A 219 -26.05 -5.69 -15.75
C ALA A 219 -24.52 -5.78 -15.97
N VAL A 220 -23.77 -6.09 -14.91
CA VAL A 220 -22.33 -6.33 -15.01
C VAL A 220 -22.03 -7.51 -15.92
N GLU A 221 -22.78 -8.62 -15.79
CA GLU A 221 -22.60 -9.79 -16.65
C GLU A 221 -22.93 -9.52 -18.12
N LEU A 222 -23.94 -8.68 -18.39
CA LEU A 222 -24.26 -8.21 -19.74
C LEU A 222 -23.11 -7.39 -20.34
N VAL A 223 -22.54 -6.44 -19.58
CA VAL A 223 -21.38 -5.65 -20.03
C VAL A 223 -20.17 -6.55 -20.30
N LEU A 224 -19.94 -7.56 -19.45
CA LEU A 224 -18.85 -8.52 -19.62
C LEU A 224 -19.07 -9.48 -20.81
N ALA A 225 -20.32 -9.69 -21.25
CA ALA A 225 -20.64 -10.50 -22.43
C ALA A 225 -20.11 -9.91 -23.75
N PHE A 226 -19.88 -8.59 -23.78
CA PHE A 226 -19.27 -7.90 -24.93
C PHE A 226 -17.73 -7.84 -24.86
N ARG A 227 -17.12 -8.37 -23.78
CA ARG A 227 -15.65 -8.42 -23.63
C ARG A 227 -15.08 -9.74 -24.15
N PRO A 228 -13.81 -9.75 -24.60
CA PRO A 228 -13.10 -10.97 -24.97
C PRO A 228 -13.18 -12.05 -23.88
N HIS A 229 -13.18 -13.32 -24.28
CA HIS A 229 -13.38 -14.44 -23.36
C HIS A 229 -12.41 -14.44 -22.17
N ARG A 230 -11.13 -14.13 -22.42
CA ARG A 230 -10.11 -14.01 -21.38
C ARG A 230 -10.44 -12.90 -20.38
N GLU A 231 -10.69 -11.68 -20.86
CA GLU A 231 -11.02 -10.53 -20.02
C GLU A 231 -12.26 -10.81 -19.17
N ARG A 232 -13.31 -11.40 -19.77
CA ARG A 232 -14.53 -11.81 -19.06
C ARG A 232 -14.23 -12.76 -17.90
N ARG A 233 -13.42 -13.80 -18.12
CA ARG A 233 -13.06 -14.77 -17.06
C ARG A 233 -12.26 -14.11 -15.95
N GLU A 234 -11.23 -13.35 -16.30
CA GLU A 234 -10.37 -12.64 -15.34
C GLU A 234 -11.19 -11.66 -14.49
N ARG A 235 -12.05 -10.84 -15.12
CA ARG A 235 -12.97 -9.91 -14.43
C ARG A 235 -14.01 -10.60 -13.56
N ARG A 236 -14.40 -11.84 -13.86
CA ARG A 236 -15.24 -12.67 -12.98
C ARG A 236 -14.46 -13.28 -11.80
N GLY A 237 -13.17 -12.95 -11.64
CA GLY A 237 -12.29 -13.49 -10.61
C GLY A 237 -11.82 -14.92 -10.87
N ILE A 238 -11.92 -15.40 -12.12
CA ILE A 238 -11.44 -16.72 -12.52
C ILE A 238 -10.03 -16.58 -13.08
N LEU A 239 -9.05 -17.17 -12.38
CA LEU A 239 -7.66 -17.18 -12.79
C LEU A 239 -7.31 -18.56 -13.39
N SER A 240 -6.39 -18.59 -14.36
CA SER A 240 -5.96 -19.81 -15.06
C SER A 240 -4.92 -20.63 -14.29
N GLU A 241 -4.28 -20.03 -13.29
CA GLU A 241 -3.14 -20.62 -12.60
C GLU A 241 -3.39 -20.70 -11.09
N SER A 242 -2.74 -21.68 -10.44
CA SER A 242 -2.68 -21.78 -8.98
C SER A 242 -1.45 -21.02 -8.50
N PHE A 243 -1.62 -20.12 -7.54
CA PHE A 243 -0.54 -19.28 -7.04
C PHE A 243 -0.12 -19.67 -5.62
N SER A 244 1.18 -19.59 -5.35
CA SER A 244 1.78 -19.83 -4.03
C SER A 244 1.62 -18.63 -3.09
N ARG A 245 0.37 -18.19 -2.87
CA ARG A 245 0.00 -17.06 -1.99
C ARG A 245 0.84 -15.77 -2.23
N PRO A 246 0.81 -15.21 -3.46
CA PRO A 246 1.70 -14.14 -3.85
C PRO A 246 1.41 -12.81 -3.14
N VAL A 247 2.35 -11.88 -3.21
CA VAL A 247 2.08 -10.46 -3.00
C VAL A 247 1.27 -9.95 -4.19
N TRP A 248 0.05 -9.51 -3.93
CA TRP A 248 -0.83 -8.94 -4.95
C TRP A 248 -0.51 -7.46 -5.14
N LEU A 249 -0.11 -7.10 -6.35
CA LEU A 249 0.14 -5.73 -6.78
C LEU A 249 -1.02 -5.26 -7.65
N HIS A 250 -1.48 -4.03 -7.49
CA HIS A 250 -2.53 -3.47 -8.35
C HIS A 250 -2.20 -2.06 -8.82
N GLY A 251 -2.23 -1.86 -10.14
CA GLY A 251 -2.25 -0.56 -10.79
C GLY A 251 -3.24 -0.60 -11.97
N SER A 252 -4.21 0.31 -12.01
CA SER A 252 -5.34 0.23 -12.96
C SER A 252 -4.91 0.50 -14.40
N SER A 253 -3.94 1.40 -14.57
CA SER A 253 -3.45 1.86 -15.86
C SER A 253 -1.99 1.47 -16.10
N LEU A 254 -1.54 1.58 -17.35
CA LEU A 254 -0.14 1.32 -17.70
C LEU A 254 0.83 2.24 -16.93
N GLY A 255 0.44 3.50 -16.70
CA GLY A 255 1.26 4.45 -15.95
C GLY A 255 1.41 4.06 -14.47
N GLU A 256 0.33 3.61 -13.84
CA GLU A 256 0.36 3.14 -12.45
C GLU A 256 1.15 1.84 -12.29
N LEU A 257 0.96 0.91 -13.23
CA LEU A 257 1.68 -0.35 -13.28
C LEU A 257 3.20 -0.12 -13.42
N LYS A 258 3.62 0.81 -14.28
CA LYS A 258 5.03 1.22 -14.37
C LYS A 258 5.57 1.75 -13.04
N GLY A 259 4.74 2.45 -12.26
CA GLY A 259 5.09 2.90 -10.91
C GLY A 259 5.28 1.78 -9.89
N LEU A 260 4.80 0.56 -10.18
CA LEU A 260 5.01 -0.64 -9.36
C LEU A 260 6.24 -1.45 -9.75
N LEU A 261 6.89 -1.17 -10.89
CA LEU A 261 8.06 -1.92 -11.34
C LEU A 261 9.20 -1.94 -10.31
N PRO A 262 9.53 -0.85 -9.58
CA PRO A 262 10.52 -0.91 -8.50
C PRO A 262 10.16 -1.92 -7.41
N VAL A 263 8.87 -2.05 -7.08
CA VAL A 263 8.38 -3.06 -6.11
C VAL A 263 8.49 -4.47 -6.68
N VAL A 264 8.18 -4.64 -7.98
CA VAL A 264 8.36 -5.92 -8.68
C VAL A 264 9.80 -6.39 -8.63
N GLU A 265 10.76 -5.51 -8.92
CA GLU A 265 12.19 -5.85 -8.90
C GLU A 265 12.68 -6.22 -7.49
N LEU A 266 12.21 -5.53 -6.45
CA LEU A 266 12.48 -5.91 -5.05
C LEU A 266 11.92 -7.30 -4.71
N LEU A 267 10.70 -7.61 -5.14
CA LEU A 267 10.08 -8.91 -4.88
C LEU A 267 10.81 -10.03 -5.63
N LYS A 268 11.27 -9.79 -6.87
CA LYS A 268 12.12 -10.73 -7.62
C LYS A 268 13.45 -10.99 -6.91
N ALA A 269 14.13 -9.94 -6.46
CA ALA A 269 15.42 -10.05 -5.76
C ALA A 269 15.31 -10.89 -4.47
N GLU A 270 14.19 -10.76 -3.76
CA GLU A 270 13.89 -11.53 -2.54
C GLU A 270 13.24 -12.88 -2.82
N THR A 271 13.07 -13.28 -4.09
CA THR A 271 12.37 -14.50 -4.53
C THR A 271 10.94 -14.65 -3.99
N ILE A 272 10.26 -13.53 -3.78
CA ILE A 272 8.88 -13.48 -3.27
C ILE A 272 7.91 -13.55 -4.45
N PRO A 273 7.00 -14.54 -4.52
CA PRO A 273 5.99 -14.61 -5.57
C PRO A 273 5.08 -13.38 -5.56
N PHE A 274 4.79 -12.83 -6.74
CA PHE A 274 3.88 -11.70 -6.89
C PHE A 274 2.87 -11.93 -8.02
N PHE A 275 1.78 -11.16 -8.00
CA PHE A 275 0.74 -11.21 -9.03
C PHE A 275 0.17 -9.81 -9.25
N ILE A 276 0.06 -9.38 -10.51
CA ILE A 276 -0.34 -8.01 -10.86
C ILE A 276 -1.77 -7.98 -11.40
N THR A 277 -2.61 -7.08 -10.90
CA THR A 277 -3.90 -6.77 -11.53
C THR A 277 -3.93 -5.40 -12.16
N CYS A 278 -4.55 -5.30 -13.34
CA CYS A 278 -4.78 -4.06 -14.06
C CYS A 278 -6.23 -3.91 -14.53
N SER A 279 -6.61 -2.71 -14.95
CA SER A 279 -7.99 -2.42 -15.39
C SER A 279 -8.08 -2.16 -16.90
N THR A 280 -7.00 -1.70 -17.53
CA THR A 280 -6.98 -1.33 -18.96
C THR A 280 -6.33 -2.41 -19.85
N PRO A 281 -6.79 -2.58 -21.10
CA PRO A 281 -6.16 -3.51 -22.05
C PRO A 281 -4.68 -3.21 -22.31
N ALA A 282 -4.30 -1.94 -22.43
CA ALA A 282 -2.90 -1.55 -22.63
C ALA A 282 -1.98 -2.00 -21.48
N ALA A 283 -2.46 -1.96 -20.24
CA ALA A 283 -1.72 -2.49 -19.10
C ALA A 283 -1.65 -4.03 -19.13
N ARG A 284 -2.72 -4.70 -19.58
CA ARG A 284 -2.75 -6.15 -19.74
C ARG A 284 -1.77 -6.64 -20.81
N GLU A 285 -1.73 -5.98 -21.96
CA GLU A 285 -0.79 -6.26 -23.05
C GLU A 285 0.66 -6.07 -22.59
N PHE A 286 0.93 -5.01 -21.81
CA PHE A 286 2.24 -4.80 -21.21
C PHE A 286 2.66 -5.97 -20.31
N LEU A 287 1.78 -6.44 -19.43
CA LEU A 287 2.07 -7.61 -18.58
C LEU A 287 2.44 -8.85 -19.40
N GLU A 288 1.76 -9.08 -20.52
CA GLU A 288 2.04 -10.23 -21.41
C GLU A 288 3.38 -10.08 -22.10
N ARG A 289 3.66 -8.90 -22.66
CA ARG A 289 4.91 -8.62 -23.35
C ARG A 289 6.12 -8.75 -22.44
N GLU A 290 6.01 -8.27 -21.20
CA GLU A 290 7.07 -8.36 -20.20
C GLU A 290 7.09 -9.71 -19.46
N ASN A 291 6.24 -10.66 -19.85
CA ASN A 291 6.08 -11.98 -19.22
C ASN A 291 5.89 -11.90 -17.69
N LEU A 292 5.10 -10.92 -17.24
CA LEU A 292 4.78 -10.70 -15.83
C LEU A 292 3.46 -11.40 -15.46
N PRO A 293 3.39 -12.09 -14.31
CA PRO A 293 2.17 -12.77 -13.86
C PRO A 293 1.08 -11.75 -13.54
N GLY A 294 -0.03 -11.80 -14.27
CA GLY A 294 -1.13 -10.89 -14.00
C GLY A 294 -2.40 -11.12 -14.80
N ALA A 295 -3.45 -10.38 -14.43
CA ALA A 295 -4.79 -10.48 -15.01
C ALA A 295 -5.53 -9.14 -14.89
N PHE A 296 -6.67 -9.03 -15.56
CA PHE A 296 -7.63 -7.97 -15.24
C PHE A 296 -8.12 -8.09 -13.79
N GLN A 297 -8.27 -6.94 -13.13
CA GLN A 297 -8.91 -6.85 -11.82
C GLN A 297 -10.34 -7.41 -11.89
N PRO A 298 -10.80 -8.14 -10.86
CA PRO A 298 -12.20 -8.55 -10.79
C PRO A 298 -13.13 -7.32 -10.75
N VAL A 299 -14.32 -7.45 -11.33
CA VAL A 299 -15.38 -6.47 -11.10
C VAL A 299 -15.67 -6.38 -9.60
N ASP A 300 -16.01 -5.19 -9.11
CA ASP A 300 -16.18 -4.91 -7.68
C ASP A 300 -17.52 -5.44 -7.13
N THR A 301 -17.75 -6.73 -7.33
CA THR A 301 -18.89 -7.49 -6.81
C THR A 301 -18.40 -8.50 -5.79
N PHE A 302 -19.21 -8.81 -4.78
CA PHE A 302 -18.82 -9.78 -3.75
C PHE A 302 -18.50 -11.15 -4.35
N ALA A 303 -19.23 -11.58 -5.37
CA ALA A 303 -19.01 -12.87 -6.03
C ALA A 303 -17.66 -12.93 -6.76
N ALA A 304 -17.35 -11.93 -7.59
CA ALA A 304 -16.12 -11.90 -8.38
C ALA A 304 -14.89 -11.68 -7.49
N VAL A 305 -14.96 -10.71 -6.58
CA VAL A 305 -13.89 -10.42 -5.60
C VAL A 305 -13.62 -11.64 -4.72
N SER A 306 -14.68 -12.27 -4.19
CA SER A 306 -14.50 -13.45 -3.32
C SER A 306 -13.85 -14.60 -4.07
N ARG A 307 -14.28 -14.86 -5.32
CA ARG A 307 -13.70 -15.87 -6.20
C ARG A 307 -12.23 -15.57 -6.49
N PHE A 308 -11.92 -14.33 -6.85
CA PHE A 308 -10.56 -13.87 -7.10
C PHE A 308 -9.65 -14.11 -5.90
N LEU A 309 -10.05 -13.65 -4.71
CA LEU A 309 -9.27 -13.80 -3.48
C LEU A 309 -9.16 -15.27 -3.02
N ASN A 310 -10.16 -16.12 -3.31
CA ASN A 310 -10.10 -17.55 -3.04
C ASN A 310 -9.14 -18.30 -3.98
N ASN A 311 -9.03 -17.87 -5.23
CA ASN A 311 -8.12 -18.44 -6.22
C ASN A 311 -6.68 -17.95 -5.99
N LEU A 312 -6.49 -16.64 -5.83
CA LEU A 312 -5.17 -16.03 -5.66
C LEU A 312 -4.57 -16.30 -4.28
N LYS A 313 -5.41 -16.33 -3.23
CA LYS A 313 -5.00 -16.47 -1.81
C LYS A 313 -3.83 -15.55 -1.42
N PRO A 314 -3.87 -14.24 -1.78
CA PRO A 314 -2.70 -13.39 -1.66
C PRO A 314 -2.22 -13.27 -0.22
N CYS A 315 -0.92 -13.16 -0.04
CA CYS A 315 -0.35 -12.87 1.27
C CYS A 315 -0.42 -11.37 1.57
N ALA A 316 -0.28 -10.47 0.61
CA ALA A 316 -0.43 -9.05 0.84
C ALA A 316 -1.06 -8.36 -0.36
N LEU A 317 -1.56 -7.15 -0.17
CA LEU A 317 -1.98 -6.24 -1.23
C LEU A 317 -1.11 -4.97 -1.19
N ILE A 318 -0.56 -4.58 -2.33
CA ILE A 318 0.08 -3.28 -2.54
C ILE A 318 -0.68 -2.57 -3.66
N LEU A 319 -1.38 -1.50 -3.30
CA LEU A 319 -2.09 -0.63 -4.25
C LEU A 319 -1.18 0.50 -4.73
N ALA A 320 -1.13 0.73 -6.04
CA ALA A 320 -0.55 1.94 -6.61
C ALA A 320 -1.61 3.02 -6.82
N GLU A 321 -1.25 4.26 -6.49
CA GLU A 321 -2.11 5.44 -6.69
C GLU A 321 -3.52 5.21 -6.13
N THR A 322 -4.57 5.87 -6.62
CA THR A 322 -5.91 5.81 -6.00
C THR A 322 -6.94 5.03 -6.81
N GLU A 323 -7.08 3.75 -6.48
CA GLU A 323 -8.09 2.86 -7.04
C GLU A 323 -8.94 2.25 -5.91
N PHE A 324 -9.92 3.03 -5.44
CA PHE A 324 -10.71 2.66 -4.29
C PHE A 324 -11.98 1.92 -4.69
N TRP A 325 -11.89 0.60 -4.68
CA TRP A 325 -12.96 -0.35 -4.96
C TRP A 325 -13.53 -0.91 -3.65
N PRO A 326 -14.68 -0.40 -3.16
CA PRO A 326 -15.11 -0.65 -1.80
C PRO A 326 -15.28 -2.13 -1.43
N VAL A 327 -15.82 -2.96 -2.34
CA VAL A 327 -16.04 -4.38 -2.04
C VAL A 327 -14.71 -5.12 -2.01
N LEU A 328 -13.84 -4.87 -2.98
CA LEU A 328 -12.49 -5.42 -3.10
C LEU A 328 -11.65 -5.09 -1.88
N LEU A 329 -11.61 -3.81 -1.48
CA LEU A 329 -10.83 -3.39 -0.32
C LEU A 329 -11.39 -3.99 0.97
N HIS A 330 -12.71 -3.98 1.13
CA HIS A 330 -13.36 -4.58 2.31
C HIS A 330 -13.08 -6.08 2.42
N GLU A 331 -13.32 -6.86 1.37
CA GLU A 331 -13.09 -8.30 1.38
C GLU A 331 -11.61 -8.63 1.64
N THR A 332 -10.69 -7.82 1.11
CA THR A 332 -9.26 -7.96 1.34
C THR A 332 -8.92 -7.84 2.83
N VAL A 333 -9.31 -6.72 3.45
CA VAL A 333 -8.99 -6.48 4.87
C VAL A 333 -9.78 -7.44 5.78
N SER A 334 -11.04 -7.73 5.49
CA SER A 334 -11.86 -8.65 6.30
C SER A 334 -11.28 -10.08 6.34
N ARG A 335 -10.61 -10.52 5.27
CA ARG A 335 -9.88 -11.81 5.21
C ARG A 335 -8.54 -11.80 5.93
N GLY A 336 -8.10 -10.66 6.47
CA GLY A 336 -6.79 -10.52 7.10
C GLY A 336 -5.63 -10.54 6.11
N ILE A 337 -5.88 -10.13 4.86
CA ILE A 337 -4.81 -9.87 3.89
C ILE A 337 -4.24 -8.51 4.26
N THR A 338 -2.94 -8.48 4.58
CA THR A 338 -2.24 -7.23 4.92
C THR A 338 -2.21 -6.34 3.68
N ALA A 339 -2.68 -5.09 3.82
CA ALA A 339 -2.73 -4.14 2.72
C ALA A 339 -1.83 -2.93 2.98
N GLY A 340 -1.27 -2.38 1.91
CA GLY A 340 -0.52 -1.13 1.90
C GLY A 340 -0.72 -0.42 0.57
N MET A 341 -0.27 0.83 0.51
CA MET A 341 -0.42 1.69 -0.66
C MET A 341 0.87 2.44 -0.92
N VAL A 342 1.27 2.49 -2.19
CA VAL A 342 2.45 3.19 -2.68
C VAL A 342 2.06 4.19 -3.75
N ASN A 343 2.86 5.25 -3.90
CA ASN A 343 2.57 6.35 -4.81
C ASN A 343 1.15 6.91 -4.63
N ALA A 344 0.63 6.93 -3.39
CA ALA A 344 -0.74 7.36 -3.11
C ALA A 344 -0.93 8.82 -3.55
N ARG A 345 -1.90 9.04 -4.46
CA ARG A 345 -2.18 10.35 -5.06
C ARG A 345 -3.65 10.68 -4.95
N LEU A 346 -4.02 11.73 -4.24
CA LEU A 346 -5.42 12.11 -4.10
C LEU A 346 -5.65 13.47 -4.74
N SER A 347 -6.22 13.48 -5.96
CA SER A 347 -6.61 14.74 -6.62
C SER A 347 -7.76 15.43 -5.86
N GLU A 348 -7.95 16.72 -6.09
CA GLU A 348 -9.02 17.50 -5.42
C GLU A 348 -10.42 16.99 -5.75
N ASN A 349 -10.66 16.69 -7.03
CA ASN A 349 -11.93 16.11 -7.48
C ASN A 349 -12.20 14.74 -6.83
N SER A 350 -11.17 13.91 -6.70
CA SER A 350 -11.28 12.63 -5.99
C SER A 350 -11.51 12.84 -4.49
N ALA A 351 -10.79 13.75 -3.85
CA ALA A 351 -10.99 14.08 -2.44
C ALA A 351 -12.43 14.53 -2.15
N ALA A 352 -13.00 15.37 -3.01
CA ALA A 352 -14.38 15.83 -2.89
C ALA A 352 -15.39 14.67 -2.96
N ARG A 353 -15.21 13.75 -3.92
CA ARG A 353 -16.05 12.54 -4.04
C ARG A 353 -15.91 11.61 -2.83
N TYR A 354 -14.68 11.34 -2.38
CA TYR A 354 -14.45 10.48 -1.23
C TYR A 354 -14.92 11.09 0.10
N ARG A 355 -15.08 12.42 0.16
CA ARG A 355 -15.69 13.08 1.32
C ARG A 355 -17.14 12.64 1.54
N LEU A 356 -17.89 12.35 0.47
CA LEU A 356 -19.29 11.87 0.55
C LEU A 356 -19.39 10.47 1.18
N ILE A 357 -18.39 9.62 0.95
CA ILE A 357 -18.31 8.25 1.50
C ILE A 357 -17.21 8.10 2.55
N LYS A 358 -16.83 9.21 3.21
CA LYS A 358 -15.73 9.29 4.18
C LYS A 358 -15.76 8.19 5.24
N PRO A 359 -16.89 7.81 5.85
CA PRO A 359 -16.89 6.77 6.89
C PRO A 359 -16.46 5.39 6.38
N LEU A 360 -16.79 5.03 5.14
CA LEU A 360 -16.39 3.75 4.54
C LEU A 360 -14.92 3.77 4.13
N PHE A 361 -14.57 4.84 3.42
CA PHE A 361 -13.24 5.08 2.89
C PHE A 361 -12.19 5.10 4.01
N SER A 362 -12.38 5.97 5.01
CA SER A 362 -11.45 6.13 6.11
C SER A 362 -11.34 4.90 7.00
N ARG A 363 -12.43 4.15 7.24
CA ARG A 363 -12.38 2.91 8.03
C ARG A 363 -11.57 1.83 7.32
N THR A 364 -11.75 1.68 6.01
CA THR A 364 -11.05 0.66 5.24
C THR A 364 -9.57 0.99 5.09
N LEU A 365 -9.24 2.23 4.75
CA LEU A 365 -7.83 2.63 4.59
C LEU A 365 -7.05 2.70 5.89
N ARG A 366 -7.71 2.98 7.03
CA ARG A 366 -7.05 2.86 8.35
C ARG A 366 -6.65 1.42 8.69
N CYS A 367 -7.20 0.42 8.02
CA CYS A 367 -6.74 -0.97 8.16
C CYS A 367 -5.42 -1.23 7.40
N PHE A 368 -4.93 -0.28 6.59
CA PHE A 368 -3.70 -0.45 5.85
C PHE A 368 -2.51 -0.26 6.78
N ARG A 369 -1.48 -1.08 6.57
CA ARG A 369 -0.25 -1.04 7.38
C ARG A 369 0.65 0.15 7.04
N GLY A 370 0.41 0.79 5.91
CA GLY A 370 1.14 1.98 5.47
C GLY A 370 0.55 2.53 4.18
N ILE A 371 0.51 3.85 4.08
CA ILE A 371 0.11 4.58 2.88
C ILE A 371 1.21 5.59 2.60
N LEU A 372 1.94 5.35 1.52
CA LEU A 372 3.07 6.17 1.07
C LEU A 372 2.57 7.12 -0.02
N SER A 373 2.38 8.39 0.32
CA SER A 373 1.92 9.43 -0.59
C SER A 373 3.07 10.03 -1.40
N ARG A 374 2.75 10.49 -2.62
CA ARG A 374 3.73 11.09 -3.53
C ARG A 374 4.23 12.48 -3.11
N SER A 375 3.34 13.26 -2.51
CA SER A 375 3.60 14.66 -2.16
C SER A 375 2.98 15.03 -0.81
N GLN A 376 3.46 16.12 -0.22
CA GLN A 376 2.88 16.68 0.99
C GLN A 376 1.43 17.15 0.79
N ALA A 377 1.09 17.61 -0.42
CA ALA A 377 -0.27 18.00 -0.77
C ALA A 377 -1.23 16.79 -0.75
N ASP A 378 -0.79 15.64 -1.27
CA ASP A 378 -1.54 14.39 -1.17
C ASP A 378 -1.73 13.97 0.28
N SER A 379 -0.66 13.99 1.09
CA SER A 379 -0.75 13.64 2.53
C SER A 379 -1.78 14.49 3.26
N THR A 380 -1.80 15.80 2.96
CA THR A 380 -2.76 16.74 3.55
C THR A 380 -4.20 16.40 3.16
N ARG A 381 -4.44 15.98 1.91
CA ARG A 381 -5.79 15.58 1.45
C ARG A 381 -6.25 14.26 2.08
N PHE A 382 -5.36 13.27 2.21
CA PHE A 382 -5.67 12.04 2.95
C PHE A 382 -5.99 12.31 4.42
N LEU A 383 -5.23 13.20 5.07
CA LEU A 383 -5.46 13.58 6.46
C LEU A 383 -6.84 14.21 6.66
N LYS A 384 -7.30 15.06 5.72
CA LYS A 384 -8.67 15.62 5.73
C LYS A 384 -9.76 14.54 5.64
N LEU A 385 -9.46 13.41 4.99
CA LEU A 385 -10.33 12.22 4.95
C LEU A 385 -10.19 11.33 6.19
N GLY A 386 -9.29 11.61 7.11
CA GLY A 386 -9.09 10.88 8.37
C GLY A 386 -8.11 9.72 8.25
N VAL A 387 -7.19 9.77 7.28
CA VAL A 387 -6.19 8.74 7.01
C VAL A 387 -4.82 9.40 7.02
N ALA A 388 -3.94 8.96 7.93
CA ALA A 388 -2.56 9.42 7.95
C ALA A 388 -1.74 8.71 6.86
N THR A 389 -0.79 9.43 6.27
CA THR A 389 0.12 8.91 5.24
C THR A 389 1.54 9.38 5.54
N GLU A 390 2.51 8.69 4.96
CA GLU A 390 3.91 9.10 4.95
C GLU A 390 4.26 9.64 3.57
N ASN A 391 4.92 10.79 3.51
CA ASN A 391 5.38 11.34 2.24
C ASN A 391 6.68 10.65 1.82
N ALA A 392 6.59 9.76 0.81
CA ALA A 392 7.72 8.95 0.34
C ALA A 392 8.24 9.39 -1.03
N GLY A 393 7.63 10.40 -1.65
CA GLY A 393 7.95 10.81 -3.02
C GLY A 393 7.31 9.91 -4.09
N ASP A 394 7.68 10.15 -5.35
CA ASP A 394 7.17 9.41 -6.50
C ASP A 394 8.08 8.23 -6.85
N GLY A 395 7.57 7.00 -6.70
CA GLY A 395 8.28 5.80 -7.09
C GLY A 395 8.65 5.74 -8.58
N LYS A 396 7.98 6.51 -9.46
CA LYS A 396 8.38 6.63 -10.87
C LYS A 396 9.75 7.30 -11.02
N ALA A 397 10.16 8.14 -10.06
CA ALA A 397 11.50 8.72 -10.04
C ALA A 397 12.60 7.73 -9.63
N ALA A 398 12.23 6.56 -9.07
CA ALA A 398 13.18 5.51 -8.72
C ALA A 398 13.49 4.56 -9.88
N VAL A 399 12.81 4.72 -11.03
CA VAL A 399 13.09 3.93 -12.23
C VAL A 399 14.47 4.33 -12.75
N LYS A 400 15.42 3.38 -12.71
CA LYS A 400 16.74 3.59 -13.30
C LYS A 400 16.59 3.68 -14.81
N PRO A 401 17.07 4.75 -15.43
CA PRO A 401 16.91 4.88 -16.86
C PRO A 401 17.92 3.96 -17.57
N GLU A 402 17.47 3.32 -18.65
CA GLU A 402 18.36 2.48 -19.48
C GLU A 402 19.18 3.39 -20.40
N PRO A 403 20.52 3.25 -20.45
CA PRO A 403 21.32 4.03 -21.38
C PRO A 403 20.97 3.66 -22.82
N ALA A 404 21.16 4.61 -23.75
CA ALA A 404 21.10 4.31 -25.17
C ALA A 404 22.14 3.24 -25.54
N ASP A 405 21.83 2.46 -26.58
CA ASP A 405 22.83 1.59 -27.19
C ASP A 405 24.03 2.46 -27.66
N PRO A 406 25.28 2.08 -27.34
CA PRO A 406 26.46 2.85 -27.73
C PRO A 406 26.59 3.12 -29.24
N SER A 407 25.93 2.33 -30.10
CA SER A 407 25.91 2.55 -31.55
C SER A 407 25.08 3.77 -31.96
N TRP A 408 24.08 4.17 -31.18
CA TRP A 408 23.15 5.24 -31.54
C TRP A 408 23.82 6.60 -31.64
N ILE A 409 24.89 6.84 -30.88
CA ILE A 409 25.64 8.11 -30.96
C ILE A 409 26.24 8.33 -32.35
N LYS A 410 26.57 7.25 -33.08
CA LYS A 410 27.12 7.33 -34.44
C LYS A 410 26.09 7.82 -35.46
N MET A 411 24.80 7.72 -35.12
CA MET A 411 23.71 8.19 -35.97
C MET A 411 23.54 9.71 -35.93
N ILE A 412 24.10 10.38 -34.91
CA ILE A 412 23.83 11.79 -34.64
C ILE A 412 25.14 12.58 -34.77
N LYS A 413 25.18 13.51 -35.72
CA LYS A 413 26.27 14.49 -35.80
C LYS A 413 26.04 15.56 -34.75
N ARG A 414 26.97 15.69 -33.81
CA ARG A 414 26.89 16.71 -32.75
C ARG A 414 27.04 18.12 -33.34
N GLY A 415 26.04 18.97 -33.11
CA GLY A 415 26.06 20.39 -33.46
C GLY A 415 26.94 21.21 -32.51
N THR A 416 27.21 22.47 -32.87
CA THR A 416 28.02 23.39 -32.03
C THR A 416 27.36 23.70 -30.68
N GLY A 417 26.03 23.70 -30.64
CA GLY A 417 25.23 23.83 -29.42
C GLY A 417 24.97 22.51 -28.70
N GLY A 418 25.35 21.36 -29.27
CA GLY A 418 25.07 20.03 -28.74
C GLY A 418 23.88 19.33 -29.42
N ILE A 419 23.33 18.32 -28.76
CA ILE A 419 22.21 17.49 -29.21
C ILE A 419 20.95 17.87 -28.41
N MET A 420 19.87 18.19 -29.14
CA MET A 420 18.56 18.40 -28.54
C MET A 420 17.65 17.22 -28.85
N VAL A 421 17.18 16.51 -27.82
CA VAL A 421 16.13 15.49 -27.98
C VAL A 421 14.77 16.10 -27.62
N ALA A 422 13.91 16.29 -28.62
CA ALA A 422 12.53 16.74 -28.43
C ALA A 422 11.57 15.54 -28.43
N GLY A 423 11.15 15.12 -27.25
CA GLY A 423 10.38 13.90 -27.05
C GLY A 423 8.88 14.10 -27.02
N SER A 424 8.14 13.20 -27.67
CA SER A 424 6.67 13.19 -27.72
C SER A 424 6.05 14.48 -28.26
N THR A 425 6.64 15.08 -29.31
CA THR A 425 6.15 16.36 -29.86
C THR A 425 4.74 16.25 -30.47
N ARG A 426 4.01 17.36 -30.43
CA ARG A 426 2.66 17.53 -30.95
C ARG A 426 2.61 18.60 -32.04
N SER A 427 1.54 18.54 -32.84
CA SER A 427 1.28 19.50 -33.92
C SER A 427 1.31 20.93 -33.41
N GLY A 428 2.14 21.75 -34.04
CA GLY A 428 2.37 23.14 -33.67
C GLY A 428 3.65 23.37 -32.86
N GLU A 429 4.25 22.33 -32.28
CA GLU A 429 5.48 22.46 -31.49
C GLU A 429 6.74 22.35 -32.36
N GLU A 430 6.75 21.45 -33.35
CA GLU A 430 7.98 21.10 -34.07
C GLU A 430 8.60 22.28 -34.81
N LYS A 431 7.79 23.18 -35.37
CA LYS A 431 8.28 24.38 -36.07
C LYS A 431 9.13 25.26 -35.14
N VAL A 432 8.64 25.54 -33.94
CA VAL A 432 9.33 26.38 -32.95
C VAL A 432 10.63 25.71 -32.51
N LEU A 433 10.59 24.40 -32.27
CA LEU A 433 11.75 23.62 -31.84
C LEU A 433 12.85 23.56 -32.90
N LEU A 434 12.49 23.40 -34.17
CA LEU A 434 13.43 23.41 -35.29
C LEU A 434 14.08 24.79 -35.48
N GLU A 435 13.29 25.87 -35.40
CA GLU A 435 13.82 27.24 -35.46
C GLU A 435 14.79 27.52 -34.30
N MET A 436 14.44 27.10 -33.08
CA MET A 436 15.30 27.21 -31.91
C MET A 436 16.60 26.41 -32.09
N ALA A 437 16.50 25.16 -32.55
CA ALA A 437 17.65 24.30 -32.75
C ALA A 437 18.65 24.92 -33.75
N ARG A 438 18.14 25.45 -34.87
CA ARG A 438 18.95 26.13 -35.87
C ARG A 438 19.66 27.35 -35.28
N ASN A 439 18.94 28.23 -34.58
CA ASN A 439 19.50 29.46 -34.04
C ASN A 439 20.54 29.20 -32.95
N ALA A 440 20.40 28.11 -32.19
CA ALA A 440 21.32 27.71 -31.14
C ALA A 440 22.44 26.76 -31.62
N GLY A 441 22.46 26.39 -32.90
CA GLY A 441 23.43 25.41 -33.43
C GLY A 441 23.28 24.00 -32.86
N LEU A 442 22.09 23.64 -32.37
CA LEU A 442 21.76 22.31 -31.86
C LEU A 442 21.44 21.36 -33.01
N THR A 443 21.78 20.08 -32.84
CA THR A 443 21.27 19.00 -33.70
C THR A 443 19.91 18.54 -33.17
N PRO A 444 18.80 18.79 -33.90
CA PRO A 444 17.48 18.37 -33.46
C PRO A 444 17.27 16.88 -33.71
N VAL A 445 16.96 16.16 -32.64
CA VAL A 445 16.44 14.79 -32.66
C VAL A 445 14.97 14.86 -32.24
N ILE A 446 14.06 14.73 -33.20
CA ILE A 446 12.61 14.92 -32.99
C ILE A 446 11.92 13.57 -32.90
N VAL A 447 11.15 13.36 -31.82
CA VAL A 447 10.38 12.14 -31.60
C VAL A 447 8.88 12.49 -31.55
N PRO A 448 8.16 12.41 -32.68
CA PRO A 448 6.74 12.73 -32.72
C PRO A 448 5.92 11.79 -31.83
N ARG A 449 4.90 12.32 -31.14
CA ARG A 449 4.01 11.49 -30.31
C ARG A 449 3.25 10.43 -31.12
N HIS A 450 2.99 10.70 -32.40
CA HIS A 450 2.27 9.82 -33.31
C HIS A 450 3.05 9.64 -34.61
N ASN A 451 3.45 8.40 -34.91
CA ASN A 451 4.21 8.06 -36.11
C ASN A 451 3.47 8.41 -37.42
N SER A 452 2.14 8.53 -37.39
CA SER A 452 1.34 9.01 -38.53
C SER A 452 1.70 10.43 -38.99
N ARG A 453 2.46 11.19 -38.17
CA ARG A 453 2.90 12.56 -38.48
C ARG A 453 4.34 12.65 -38.95
N VAL A 454 5.06 11.53 -39.12
CA VAL A 454 6.49 11.57 -39.51
C VAL A 454 6.70 12.37 -40.80
N ALA A 455 5.88 12.15 -41.83
CA ALA A 455 5.97 12.88 -43.09
C ALA A 455 5.76 14.40 -42.93
N GLU A 456 4.85 14.82 -42.05
CA GLU A 456 4.61 16.23 -41.73
C GLU A 456 5.84 16.85 -41.06
N VAL A 457 6.44 16.14 -40.09
CA VAL A 457 7.61 16.62 -39.35
C VAL A 457 8.86 16.69 -40.24
N VAL A 458 9.03 15.73 -41.17
CA VAL A 458 10.07 15.77 -42.21
C VAL A 458 9.95 17.07 -43.02
N ALA A 459 8.76 17.36 -43.57
CA ALA A 459 8.53 18.56 -44.36
C ALA A 459 8.77 19.86 -43.57
N LEU A 460 8.45 19.88 -42.27
CA LEU A 460 8.75 21.01 -41.39
C LEU A 460 10.25 21.20 -41.17
N ALA A 461 11.00 20.12 -41.00
CA ALA A 461 12.46 20.15 -40.84
C ALA A 461 13.15 20.65 -42.12
N GLU A 462 12.73 20.16 -43.29
CA GLU A 462 13.21 20.65 -44.60
C GLU A 462 12.94 22.14 -44.78
N LYS A 463 11.72 22.60 -44.46
CA LYS A 463 11.36 24.01 -44.52
C LYS A 463 12.16 24.89 -43.55
N ALA A 464 12.58 24.33 -42.41
CA ALA A 464 13.45 25.01 -41.46
C ALA A 464 14.94 25.06 -41.91
N GLY A 465 15.28 24.38 -43.00
CA GLY A 465 16.63 24.36 -43.59
C GLY A 465 17.48 23.18 -43.14
N PHE A 466 16.87 22.14 -42.54
CA PHE A 466 17.57 20.90 -42.22
C PHE A 466 17.43 19.88 -43.36
N LYS A 467 18.36 18.93 -43.40
CA LYS A 467 18.20 17.69 -44.16
C LYS A 467 17.91 16.57 -43.16
N PRO A 468 16.64 16.23 -42.90
CA PRO A 468 16.29 15.24 -41.91
C PRO A 468 16.53 13.81 -42.42
N ASP A 469 17.08 12.95 -41.57
CA ASP A 469 17.10 11.50 -41.79
C ASP A 469 16.09 10.80 -40.87
N LEU A 470 15.62 9.62 -41.26
CA LEU A 470 14.75 8.80 -40.42
C LEU A 470 15.57 7.82 -39.58
N TRP A 471 15.15 7.62 -38.33
CA TRP A 471 15.79 6.66 -37.42
C TRP A 471 15.84 5.25 -38.02
N SER A 472 14.73 4.79 -38.60
CA SER A 472 14.61 3.45 -39.18
C SER A 472 15.59 3.15 -40.33
N GLU A 473 16.13 4.18 -40.98
CA GLU A 473 17.10 4.06 -42.07
C GLU A 473 18.54 3.86 -41.56
N ASN A 474 18.76 3.94 -40.25
CA ASN A 474 20.08 3.84 -39.60
C ASN A 474 21.12 4.80 -40.22
N PRO A 475 20.84 6.11 -40.30
CA PRO A 475 21.78 7.09 -40.85
C PRO A 475 23.08 7.14 -40.04
N THR A 476 24.15 7.61 -40.68
CA THR A 476 25.42 7.91 -40.02
C THR A 476 25.61 9.41 -40.01
N GLU A 477 25.94 9.99 -38.84
CA GLU A 477 26.20 11.42 -38.67
C GLU A 477 25.06 12.34 -39.18
N SER A 478 23.81 12.04 -38.83
CA SER A 478 22.66 12.87 -39.18
C SER A 478 22.71 14.24 -38.46
N SER A 479 22.48 15.31 -39.22
CA SER A 479 22.35 16.68 -38.68
C SER A 479 20.92 17.06 -38.24
N CYS A 480 19.95 16.20 -38.48
CA CYS A 480 18.57 16.30 -37.99
C CYS A 480 17.94 14.92 -38.07
N LEU A 481 17.59 14.33 -36.92
CA LEU A 481 17.11 12.94 -36.86
C LEU A 481 15.64 12.90 -36.45
N ILE A 482 14.79 12.28 -37.25
CA ILE A 482 13.38 12.07 -36.92
C ILE A 482 13.17 10.61 -36.52
N VAL A 483 12.66 10.40 -35.31
CA VAL A 483 12.47 9.07 -34.74
C VAL A 483 11.07 8.55 -35.08
N ASP A 484 11.02 7.63 -36.03
CA ASP A 484 9.82 7.01 -36.57
C ASP A 484 9.50 5.62 -35.98
N VAL A 485 10.26 5.21 -34.96
CA VAL A 485 10.07 3.97 -34.20
C VAL A 485 9.59 4.25 -32.77
N ARG A 486 8.96 3.26 -32.13
CA ARG A 486 8.45 3.38 -30.75
C ARG A 486 9.37 2.69 -29.75
N GLY A 487 9.33 3.17 -28.51
CA GLY A 487 9.93 2.49 -27.36
C GLY A 487 11.35 2.91 -27.01
N ILE A 488 12.01 3.72 -27.86
CA ILE A 488 13.42 4.11 -27.65
C ILE A 488 13.61 5.49 -27.01
N LEU A 489 12.55 6.30 -26.89
CA LEU A 489 12.64 7.70 -26.45
C LEU A 489 13.32 7.85 -25.09
N ALA A 490 12.96 7.00 -24.12
CA ALA A 490 13.49 7.09 -22.76
C ALA A 490 15.02 6.99 -22.78
N SER A 491 15.56 5.94 -23.40
CA SER A 491 17.01 5.73 -23.54
C SER A 491 17.68 6.78 -24.42
N LEU A 492 16.99 7.28 -25.44
CA LEU A 492 17.51 8.30 -26.35
C LEU A 492 17.87 9.60 -25.64
N TYR A 493 17.16 9.95 -24.56
CA TYR A 493 17.51 11.11 -23.75
C TYR A 493 18.92 11.02 -23.14
N SER A 494 19.49 9.83 -22.95
CA SER A 494 20.88 9.70 -22.48
C SER A 494 21.93 10.31 -23.41
N LEU A 495 21.58 10.55 -24.69
CA LEU A 495 22.43 11.19 -25.69
C LEU A 495 22.22 12.70 -25.77
N ALA A 496 21.23 13.24 -25.06
CA ALA A 496 20.83 14.63 -25.13
C ALA A 496 21.69 15.52 -24.22
N ASP A 497 22.08 16.68 -24.71
CA ASP A 497 22.58 17.76 -23.87
C ASP A 497 21.41 18.58 -23.29
N ILE A 498 20.36 18.74 -24.11
CA ILE A 498 19.12 19.42 -23.76
C ILE A 498 17.94 18.57 -24.22
N ALA A 499 16.93 18.44 -23.37
CA ALA A 499 15.68 17.78 -23.72
C ALA A 499 14.54 18.79 -23.81
N PHE A 500 13.64 18.59 -24.77
CA PHE A 500 12.33 19.25 -24.78
C PHE A 500 11.23 18.20 -24.62
N VAL A 501 10.27 18.43 -23.73
CA VAL A 501 9.13 17.52 -23.53
C VAL A 501 7.88 18.10 -24.16
N GLY A 502 7.39 17.41 -25.20
CA GLY A 502 6.23 17.84 -25.97
C GLY A 502 4.90 17.80 -25.24
N GLY A 503 3.89 18.35 -25.89
CA GLY A 503 2.56 18.61 -25.34
C GLY A 503 2.55 19.75 -24.32
N THR A 504 3.54 20.64 -24.35
CA THR A 504 3.73 21.72 -23.38
C THR A 504 3.70 23.12 -24.00
N LEU A 505 3.86 23.26 -25.32
CA LEU A 505 3.58 24.50 -26.07
C LEU A 505 2.16 24.53 -26.65
N VAL A 506 1.40 23.46 -26.41
CA VAL A 506 0.00 23.29 -26.82
C VAL A 506 -0.81 22.80 -25.62
N PRO A 507 -2.13 23.01 -25.57
CA PRO A 507 -2.97 22.72 -24.39
C PRO A 507 -3.24 21.21 -24.20
N VAL A 508 -2.16 20.45 -24.01
CA VAL A 508 -2.16 18.99 -23.77
C VAL A 508 -1.79 18.68 -22.32
N GLY A 509 -1.02 19.54 -21.65
CA GLY A 509 -0.65 19.42 -20.24
C GLY A 509 0.72 18.78 -19.98
N GLY A 510 1.43 18.39 -21.04
CA GLY A 510 2.78 17.83 -20.98
C GLY A 510 2.86 16.30 -20.93
N HIS A 511 3.95 15.77 -21.49
CA HIS A 511 4.32 14.35 -21.49
C HIS A 511 5.34 13.99 -20.40
N ASN A 512 6.00 12.83 -20.43
CA ASN A 512 6.76 12.36 -19.27
C ASN A 512 8.08 13.12 -19.05
N ILE A 513 8.08 14.11 -18.13
CA ILE A 513 9.26 14.91 -17.78
C ILE A 513 10.33 14.11 -17.00
N LEU A 514 9.94 13.01 -16.35
CA LEU A 514 10.87 12.25 -15.51
C LEU A 514 11.91 11.47 -16.33
N GLU A 515 11.59 11.08 -17.57
CA GLU A 515 12.52 10.34 -18.45
C GLU A 515 13.84 11.10 -18.70
N PRO A 516 13.84 12.34 -19.20
CA PRO A 516 15.09 13.08 -19.39
C PRO A 516 15.76 13.49 -18.07
N LEU A 517 14.97 13.84 -17.04
CA LEU A 517 15.52 14.20 -15.73
C LEU A 517 16.28 13.04 -15.08
N ALA A 518 15.83 11.79 -15.28
CA ALA A 518 16.49 10.61 -14.76
C ALA A 518 17.92 10.43 -15.33
N HIS A 519 18.17 10.93 -16.55
CA HIS A 519 19.49 10.95 -17.17
C HIS A 519 20.35 12.17 -16.80
N GLY A 520 19.85 13.07 -15.95
CA GLY A 520 20.55 14.30 -15.59
C GLY A 520 20.54 15.37 -16.69
N VAL A 521 19.65 15.25 -17.67
CA VAL A 521 19.55 16.19 -18.80
C VAL A 521 18.78 17.43 -18.41
N SER A 522 19.22 18.60 -18.90
CA SER A 522 18.49 19.86 -18.73
C SER A 522 17.21 19.85 -19.57
N VAL A 523 16.05 20.08 -18.94
CA VAL A 523 14.75 19.95 -19.60
C VAL A 523 14.07 21.30 -19.82
N ILE A 524 13.62 21.53 -21.05
CA ILE A 524 12.80 22.66 -21.46
C ILE A 524 11.35 22.18 -21.65
N VAL A 525 10.40 22.95 -21.12
CA VAL A 525 8.97 22.72 -21.26
C VAL A 525 8.27 24.05 -21.55
N GLY A 526 7.20 24.01 -22.33
CA GLY A 526 6.31 25.16 -22.53
C GLY A 526 5.37 25.40 -21.33
N PRO A 527 4.54 26.45 -21.40
CA PRO A 527 3.68 26.88 -20.27
C PRO A 527 2.53 25.92 -19.94
N GLU A 528 2.14 25.03 -20.86
CA GLU A 528 1.01 24.11 -20.71
C GLU A 528 1.44 22.79 -20.03
N HIS A 529 1.85 22.85 -18.76
CA HIS A 529 2.48 21.73 -18.05
C HIS A 529 1.68 21.22 -16.82
N PHE A 530 0.36 21.31 -16.85
CA PHE A 530 -0.51 20.98 -15.71
C PHE A 530 -0.52 19.48 -15.32
N HIS A 531 0.07 18.57 -16.11
CA HIS A 531 0.27 17.17 -15.72
C HIS A 531 1.50 16.94 -14.82
N PHE A 532 2.42 17.91 -14.68
CA PHE A 532 3.65 17.75 -13.89
C PHE A 532 3.45 18.04 -12.40
N ALA A 533 2.30 18.61 -12.04
CA ALA A 533 1.94 19.03 -10.68
C ALA A 533 1.35 17.91 -9.79
#